data_AF-A0A2M7I806-F1
#
_entry.id   AF-A0A2M7I806-F1
#
_cell.length_a   1.000
_cell.length_b   1.000
_cell.length_c   1.000
_cell.angle_alpha   90.00
_cell.angle_beta   90.00
_cell.angle_gamma   90.00
#
_symmetry.space_group_name_H-M   'P 1'
#
loop_
_entity.id
_entity.type
_entity.pdbx_description
1 polymer ?
#
loop_
_entity_poly.entity_id
_entity_poly.type
_entity_poly.pdbx_seq_one_letter_code
_entity_poly.pdbx_strand_id
1 'polypeptide(L)' 'MAKRGSGPPRRPRNPVAKAVRTPAFKMRVVPDKRWKTRLQEEQPERHGPPEVEKDTERDK' A
#
# COMPACT_ATOMS: atom_id res chain seq x y z
N MET A 1 3.67 -22.07 -37.26
CA MET A 1 3.82 -21.13 -36.12
C MET A 1 5.21 -20.52 -36.16
N ALA A 2 5.34 -19.30 -36.66
CA ALA A 2 6.63 -18.62 -36.75
C ALA A 2 7.07 -18.19 -35.35
N LYS A 3 8.15 -18.80 -34.85
CA LYS A 3 8.85 -18.34 -33.65
C LYS A 3 9.33 -16.92 -33.92
N ARG A 4 8.75 -15.91 -33.27
CA ARG A 4 9.37 -14.58 -33.14
C ARG A 4 10.52 -14.70 -32.14
N GLY A 5 11.49 -15.54 -32.48
CA GLY A 5 12.70 -15.75 -31.71
C GLY A 5 13.63 -14.57 -31.98
N SER A 6 13.91 -13.81 -30.94
CA SER A 6 15.01 -12.83 -30.88
C SER A 6 15.05 -11.77 -31.98
N GLY A 7 14.55 -10.57 -31.65
CA GLY A 7 15.25 -9.37 -32.11
C GLY A 7 16.71 -9.37 -31.62
N PRO A 8 17.56 -8.45 -32.09
CA PRO A 8 18.97 -8.40 -31.70
C PRO A 8 19.11 -8.55 -30.17
N PRO A 9 20.08 -9.35 -29.68
CA PRO A 9 20.26 -9.56 -28.25
C PRO A 9 20.25 -8.20 -27.54
N ARG A 10 19.27 -7.99 -26.65
CA ARG A 10 19.20 -6.74 -25.88
C ARG A 10 20.51 -6.66 -25.11
N ARG A 11 21.29 -5.60 -25.37
CA ARG A 11 22.58 -5.37 -24.69
C ARG A 11 22.38 -5.56 -23.19
N PRO A 12 23.32 -6.25 -22.50
CA PRO A 12 23.24 -6.38 -21.06
C PRO A 12 23.12 -5.00 -20.43
N ARG A 13 22.14 -4.85 -19.53
CA ARG A 13 21.87 -3.56 -18.88
C ARG A 13 23.07 -3.17 -18.03
N ASN A 14 23.38 -1.86 -18.02
CA ASN A 14 24.39 -1.30 -17.13
C ASN A 14 24.13 -1.76 -15.67
N PRO A 15 25.15 -2.24 -14.93
CA PRO A 15 24.99 -2.72 -13.56
C PRO A 15 24.38 -1.67 -12.62
N VAL A 16 24.70 -0.39 -12.80
CA VAL A 16 24.09 0.73 -12.05
C VAL A 16 22.58 0.80 -12.31
N ALA A 17 22.18 0.67 -13.57
CA ALA A 17 20.77 0.67 -13.95
C ALA A 17 20.01 -0.57 -13.44
N LYS A 18 20.71 -1.67 -13.15
CA LYS A 18 20.12 -2.83 -12.46
C LYS A 18 19.95 -2.55 -10.96
N ALA A 19 20.96 -1.95 -10.32
CA ALA A 19 20.93 -1.62 -8.90
C ALA A 19 19.84 -0.59 -8.55
N VAL A 20 19.72 0.50 -9.32
CA VAL A 20 18.71 1.57 -9.07
C VAL A 20 17.27 1.05 -9.15
N ARG A 21 17.02 -0.01 -9.92
CA ARG A 21 15.68 -0.63 -10.04
C ARG A 21 15.33 -1.53 -8.85
N THR A 22 16.22 -1.74 -7.90
CA THR A 22 15.95 -2.52 -6.70
C THR A 22 15.21 -1.67 -5.65
N PRO A 23 14.45 -2.30 -4.72
CA PRO A 23 13.76 -1.57 -3.66
C PRO A 23 14.68 -0.77 -2.73
N ALA A 24 15.98 -1.08 -2.70
CA ALA A 24 16.98 -0.34 -1.92
C ALA A 24 17.03 1.16 -2.30
N PHE A 25 16.83 1.47 -3.58
CA PHE A 25 16.90 2.83 -4.13
C PHE A 25 15.53 3.44 -4.44
N LYS A 26 14.44 2.86 -3.91
CA LYS A 26 13.11 3.45 -4.08
C LYS A 26 13.01 4.81 -3.38
N MET A 27 12.26 5.73 -3.97
CA MET A 27 11.93 7.00 -3.33
C MET A 27 11.25 6.73 -1.98
N ARG A 28 11.75 7.35 -0.91
CA ARG A 28 11.17 7.26 0.43
C ARG A 28 10.42 8.55 0.71
N VAL A 29 9.15 8.43 1.06
CA VAL A 29 8.35 9.56 1.51
C VAL A 29 8.75 9.86 2.95
N VAL A 30 9.11 11.12 3.22
CA VAL A 30 9.33 11.61 4.58
C VAL A 30 7.98 12.05 5.13
N PRO A 31 7.53 11.52 6.28
CA PRO A 31 6.29 11.98 6.88
C PRO A 31 6.38 13.46 7.27
N ASP A 32 5.47 14.28 6.74
CA ASP A 32 5.36 15.71 7.11
C ASP A 32 4.84 15.86 8.55
N LYS A 33 5.52 16.62 9.41
CA LYS A 33 5.09 16.82 10.81
C LYS A 33 3.62 17.26 10.95
N ARG A 34 3.06 17.94 9.94
CA ARG A 34 1.67 18.42 9.92
C ARG A 34 0.65 17.39 9.41
N TRP A 35 1.07 16.20 8.95
CA TRP A 35 0.14 15.19 8.44
C TRP A 35 -0.80 14.64 9.52
N LYS A 36 -0.34 14.60 10.78
CA LYS A 36 -1.11 14.04 11.91
C LYS A 36 -2.38 14.83 12.21
N THR A 37 -2.36 16.16 12.07
CA THR A 37 -3.52 17.01 12.35
C THR A 37 -4.59 16.86 11.27
N ARG A 38 -4.18 16.83 9.99
CA ARG A 38 -5.10 16.60 8.87
C ARG A 38 -5.79 15.24 8.93
N LEU A 39 -5.07 14.18 9.34
CA LEU A 39 -5.66 12.84 9.44
C LEU A 39 -6.63 12.69 10.63
N GLN A 40 -6.49 13.53 11.66
CA GLN A 40 -7.48 13.63 12.75
C GLN A 40 -8.72 14.42 12.31
N GLU A 41 -8.55 15.47 11.50
CA GLU A 41 -9.66 16.26 10.95
C GLU A 41 -10.49 15.49 9.90
N GLU A 42 -9.86 14.60 9.13
CA GLU A 42 -10.52 13.78 8.10
C GLU A 42 -11.19 12.50 8.63
N GLN A 43 -11.10 12.19 9.92
CA GLN A 43 -11.91 11.14 10.54
C GLN A 43 -13.12 11.77 11.24
N PRO A 44 -14.26 11.94 10.56
CA PRO A 44 -15.52 12.14 11.26
C PRO A 44 -15.80 10.85 12.03
N GLU A 45 -15.75 10.95 13.37
CA GLU A 45 -16.41 10.10 14.35
C GLU A 45 -17.02 8.82 13.76
N ARG A 46 -16.23 7.74 13.66
CA ARG A 46 -16.81 6.41 13.55
C ARG A 46 -17.51 6.13 14.87
N HIS A 47 -18.81 6.44 14.91
CA HIS A 47 -19.71 6.08 15.98
C HIS A 47 -19.54 4.60 16.36
N GLY A 48 -19.05 4.38 17.57
CA GLY A 48 -19.35 3.27 18.47
C GLY A 48 -18.94 1.84 18.06
N PRO A 49 -18.35 1.04 18.97
CA PRO A 49 -18.44 -0.41 18.81
C PRO A 49 -19.93 -0.82 18.82
N PRO A 50 -20.36 -1.82 18.03
CA PRO A 50 -21.74 -2.30 18.08
C PRO A 50 -22.04 -2.76 19.51
N GLU A 51 -23.09 -2.19 20.10
CA GLU A 51 -23.64 -2.67 21.37
C GLU A 51 -23.94 -4.17 21.22
N VAL A 52 -23.35 -4.95 22.10
CA VAL A 52 -23.65 -6.38 22.25
C VAL A 52 -25.09 -6.45 22.75
N GLU A 53 -26.04 -6.76 21.87
CA GLU A 53 -27.39 -7.16 22.23
C GLU A 53 -27.29 -8.38 23.16
N LYS A 54 -27.48 -8.13 24.46
CA LYS A 54 -27.73 -9.18 25.45
C LYS A 54 -29.22 -9.49 25.38
N ASP A 55 -29.58 -10.43 24.52
CA ASP A 55 -30.87 -11.10 24.55
C ASP A 55 -30.98 -11.92 25.85
N THR A 56 -31.42 -11.24 26.91
CA THR A 56 -32.04 -11.90 28.06
C THR A 56 -33.54 -11.84 27.87
N GLU A 57 -34.04 -12.66 26.93
CA GLU A 57 -35.47 -12.90 26.82
C GLU A 57 -35.88 -13.84 27.95
N ARG A 58 -36.27 -13.18 29.03
CA ARG A 58 -37.23 -13.63 30.02
C ARG A 58 -38.56 -13.89 29.30
N ASP A 59 -38.97 -15.15 29.10
CA ASP A 59 -40.37 -15.54 29.32
C ASP A 59 -40.61 -17.07 29.36
N LYS A 60 -41.48 -17.45 30.32
CA LYS A 60 -42.11 -18.75 30.64
C LYS A 60 -41.34 -19.85 31.36
#